data_AF-A0A9P9C1H3-F1
#
_entry.id   AF-A0A9P9C1H3-F1
#
_cell.length_a   1.000
_cell.length_b   1.000
_cell.length_c   1.000
_cell.angle_alpha   90.00
_cell.angle_beta   90.00
_cell.angle_gamma   90.00
#
_symmetry.space_group_name_H-M   'P 1'
#
loop_
_entity.id
_entity.type
_entity.pdbx_description
1 polymer ?
#
loop_
_entity_poly.entity_id
_entity_poly.type
_entity_poly.pdbx_seq_one_letter_code
_entity_poly.pdbx_strand_id
1 'polypeptide(L)'
;QIAVSTDVPLRSVQLILQRWVSMCKLINDPRQERTGPKSVLGLEARRFIIACLEHSPDLMLDELKDELWLKYRLAVPLSTLCRTLEEMDMPLKILSKRACEASKEKRDRFMAEIYMEPPERLVFVDESAVNMLTGNRSRGRAP
;
A
#
# COMPACT_ATOMS: atom_id res chain seq x y z
N GLN A 1 -26.75 44.45 -13.71
CA GLN A 1 -26.94 43.84 -15.04
C GLN A 1 -26.67 42.34 -15.01
N ILE A 2 -25.50 41.87 -14.56
CA ILE A 2 -25.14 40.43 -14.50
C ILE A 2 -26.20 39.57 -13.78
N ALA A 3 -26.59 39.92 -12.55
CA ALA A 3 -27.57 39.15 -11.76
C ALA A 3 -28.95 39.02 -12.44
N VAL A 4 -29.37 40.05 -13.18
CA VAL A 4 -30.67 40.07 -13.88
C VAL A 4 -30.60 39.24 -15.16
N SER A 5 -29.45 39.21 -15.84
CA SER A 5 -29.26 38.43 -17.08
C SER A 5 -29.03 36.94 -16.85
N THR A 6 -28.57 36.52 -15.67
CA THR A 6 -28.25 35.11 -15.38
C THR A 6 -29.21 34.43 -14.40
N ASP A 7 -30.23 35.14 -13.91
CA ASP A 7 -31.15 34.65 -12.86
C ASP A 7 -30.43 34.13 -11.61
N VAL A 8 -29.29 34.75 -11.28
CA VAL A 8 -28.47 34.41 -10.11
C VAL A 8 -28.67 35.47 -9.03
N PRO A 9 -28.84 35.09 -7.74
CA PRO A 9 -28.97 36.05 -6.65
C PRO A 9 -27.81 37.05 -6.60
N LEU A 10 -28.13 38.32 -6.36
CA LEU A 10 -27.13 39.41 -6.30
C LEU A 10 -25.96 39.10 -5.36
N ARG A 11 -26.28 38.48 -4.21
CA ARG A 11 -25.28 38.06 -3.21
C ARG A 11 -24.30 37.03 -3.76
N SER A 12 -24.76 36.08 -4.58
CA SER A 12 -23.91 35.07 -5.22
C SER A 12 -22.97 35.72 -6.24
N VAL A 13 -23.47 36.67 -7.04
CA VAL A 13 -22.64 37.43 -7.99
C VAL A 13 -21.56 38.24 -7.26
N GLN A 14 -21.91 38.90 -6.16
CA GLN A 14 -20.95 39.64 -5.33
C GLN A 14 -19.86 38.74 -4.75
N LEU A 15 -20.23 37.56 -4.22
CA LEU A 15 -19.27 36.59 -3.67
C LEU A 15 -18.34 36.02 -4.75
N ILE A 16 -18.86 35.75 -5.94
CA ILE A 16 -18.08 35.27 -7.09
C ILE A 16 -17.07 36.35 -7.51
N LEU A 17 -17.49 37.61 -7.62
CA LEU A 17 -16.60 38.72 -7.96
C LEU A 17 -15.54 38.97 -6.89
N GLN A 18 -15.88 38.93 -5.61
CA GLN A 18 -14.90 39.04 -4.51
C GLN A 18 -13.86 37.91 -4.56
N ARG A 19 -14.30 36.66 -4.80
CA ARG A 19 -13.39 35.51 -4.96
C ARG A 19 -12.52 35.62 -6.19
N TRP A 20 -13.07 36.11 -7.31
CA TRP A 20 -12.30 36.32 -8.53
C TRP A 20 -11.20 37.35 -8.31
N VAL A 21 -11.51 38.47 -7.67
CA VAL A 21 -10.53 39.51 -7.33
C VAL A 21 -9.43 38.98 -6.39
N SER A 22 -9.75 38.08 -5.45
CA SER A 22 -8.75 37.54 -4.52
C SER A 22 -7.88 36.42 -5.09
N MET A 23 -8.41 35.58 -6.00
CA MET A 23 -7.72 34.38 -6.47
C MET A 23 -7.28 34.43 -7.94
N CYS A 24 -7.85 35.33 -8.75
CA CYS A 24 -7.62 35.45 -10.20
C CYS A 24 -7.62 34.09 -10.95
N LYS A 25 -8.45 33.14 -10.50
CA LYS A 25 -8.49 31.78 -11.03
C LYS A 25 -9.92 31.40 -11.38
N LEU A 26 -10.09 30.83 -12.57
CA LEU A 26 -11.38 30.30 -13.02
C LEU A 26 -11.63 28.97 -12.32
N ILE A 27 -12.68 28.92 -11.51
CA ILE A 27 -13.11 27.72 -10.79
C ILE A 27 -14.35 27.17 -11.48
N ASN A 28 -14.20 26.03 -12.15
CA ASN A 28 -15.31 25.37 -12.84
C ASN A 28 -16.23 24.62 -11.87
N ASP A 29 -15.72 24.16 -10.71
CA ASP A 29 -16.53 23.58 -9.64
C ASP A 29 -16.00 24.01 -8.25
N PRO A 30 -16.75 24.81 -7.47
CA PRO A 30 -16.35 25.22 -6.13
C PRO A 30 -16.24 24.06 -5.13
N ARG A 31 -16.72 22.85 -5.47
CA ARG A 31 -16.52 21.63 -4.67
C ARG A 31 -15.14 21.02 -4.89
N GLN A 32 -14.49 21.24 -6.03
CA GLN A 32 -13.12 20.76 -6.28
C GLN A 32 -12.10 21.45 -5.37
N GLU A 33 -12.34 22.71 -4.98
CA GLU A 33 -11.48 23.44 -4.05
C GLU A 33 -11.76 23.13 -2.57
N ARG A 34 -12.80 22.36 -2.25
CA ARG A 34 -12.96 21.79 -0.91
C ARG A 34 -11.89 20.70 -0.72
N THR A 35 -10.67 21.17 -0.53
CA THR A 35 -9.55 20.38 -0.07
C THR A 35 -9.98 19.84 1.27
N GLY A 36 -10.17 18.52 1.34
CA GLY A 36 -10.45 17.85 2.59
C GLY A 36 -9.35 18.13 3.62
N PRO A 37 -9.52 17.68 4.87
CA PRO A 37 -8.47 17.76 5.88
C PRO A 37 -7.15 17.24 5.31
N LYS A 38 -6.05 17.95 5.57
CA LYS A 38 -4.72 17.50 5.16
C LYS A 38 -4.49 16.09 5.69
N SER A 39 -4.04 15.18 4.83
CA SER A 39 -3.69 13.80 5.21
C SER A 39 -2.77 13.82 6.43
N VAL A 40 -3.13 13.06 7.47
CA VAL A 40 -2.31 12.87 8.68
C VAL A 40 -0.92 12.31 8.31
N LEU A 41 -0.89 11.48 7.26
CA LEU A 41 0.34 10.99 6.65
C LEU A 41 0.82 11.97 5.60
N GLY A 42 1.80 12.79 5.98
CA GLY A 42 2.54 13.67 5.06
C GLY A 42 3.42 12.88 4.08
N LEU A 43 4.03 13.60 3.12
CA LEU A 43 4.85 13.00 2.06
C LEU A 43 6.00 12.15 2.61
N GLU A 44 6.72 12.65 3.62
CA GLU A 44 7.85 11.93 4.21
C GLU A 44 7.43 10.63 4.92
N ALA A 45 6.29 10.65 5.61
CA ALA A 45 5.76 9.43 6.24
C ALA A 45 5.33 8.39 5.19
N ARG A 46 4.74 8.84 4.07
CA ARG A 46 4.41 7.96 2.94
C ARG A 46 5.66 7.33 2.31
N ARG A 47 6.72 8.11 2.09
CA ARG A 47 8.01 7.59 1.60
C ARG A 47 8.63 6.57 2.55
N PHE A 48 8.52 6.81 3.86
CA PHE A 48 8.99 5.84 4.84
C PHE A 48 8.20 4.53 4.81
N ILE A 49 6.87 4.59 4.68
CA ILE A 49 6.03 3.40 4.53
C ILE A 49 6.48 2.57 3.33
N ILE A 50 6.77 3.20 2.19
CA ILE A 50 7.29 2.49 1.00
C ILE A 50 8.60 1.78 1.35
N ALA A 51 9.56 2.50 1.94
CA ALA A 51 10.85 1.92 2.30
C ALA A 51 10.74 0.73 3.27
N CYS A 52 9.81 0.79 4.23
CA CYS A 52 9.53 -0.34 5.13
C CYS A 52 9.00 -1.56 4.36
N LEU A 53 8.07 -1.36 3.43
CA LEU A 53 7.48 -2.44 2.65
C LEU A 53 8.42 -3.00 1.57
N GLU A 54 9.34 -2.19 1.06
CA GLU A 54 10.43 -2.66 0.18
C GLU A 54 11.41 -3.57 0.92
N HIS A 55 11.71 -3.24 2.18
CA HIS A 55 12.62 -4.04 3.01
C HIS A 55 11.95 -5.32 3.53
N SER A 56 10.70 -5.19 4.03
CA SER A 56 9.96 -6.25 4.69
C SER A 56 8.48 -6.23 4.24
N PRO A 57 8.14 -6.91 3.12
CA PRO A 57 6.79 -6.90 2.56
C PRO A 57 5.77 -7.70 3.41
N ASP A 58 6.23 -8.42 4.42
CA ASP A 58 5.43 -9.23 5.34
C ASP A 58 4.92 -8.47 6.58
N LEU A 59 5.34 -7.21 6.75
CA LEU A 59 4.93 -6.32 7.84
C LEU A 59 3.40 -6.21 7.96
N MET A 60 2.90 -6.34 9.19
CA MET A 60 1.50 -6.07 9.51
C MET A 60 1.19 -4.57 9.51
N LEU A 61 -0.09 -4.21 9.48
CA LEU A 61 -0.53 -2.81 9.63
C LEU A 61 -0.24 -2.25 11.03
N ASP A 62 -0.33 -3.08 12.07
CA ASP A 62 0.00 -2.71 13.45
C ASP A 62 1.51 -2.57 13.66
N GLU A 63 2.32 -3.47 13.11
CA GLU A 63 3.79 -3.31 13.10
C GLU A 63 4.22 -2.04 12.35
N LEU A 64 3.63 -1.78 11.18
CA LEU A 64 3.89 -0.57 10.42
C LEU A 64 3.44 0.70 11.17
N LYS A 65 2.36 0.61 11.96
CA LYS A 65 1.93 1.69 12.85
C LYS A 65 2.95 1.94 13.95
N ASP A 66 3.50 0.89 14.53
CA ASP A 66 4.50 0.98 15.59
C ASP A 66 5.83 1.57 15.06
N GLU A 67 6.23 1.21 13.84
CA GLU A 67 7.37 1.82 13.13
C GLU A 67 7.16 3.33 12.88
N LEU A 68 5.95 3.73 12.45
CA LEU A 68 5.59 5.13 12.26
C LEU A 68 5.59 5.93 13.57
N TRP A 69 5.14 5.30 14.66
CA TRP A 69 5.21 5.88 15.99
C TRP A 69 6.67 6.02 16.47
N LEU A 70 7.50 5.00 16.23
CA LEU A 70 8.89 4.96 16.63
C LEU A 70 9.71 6.05 15.94
N LYS A 71 9.49 6.25 14.64
CA LYS A 71 10.29 7.20 13.83
C LYS A 71 9.73 8.62 13.79
N TYR A 72 8.41 8.78 13.66
CA TYR A 72 7.78 10.09 13.44
C TYR A 72 6.85 10.53 14.58
N ARG A 73 6.65 9.69 15.63
CA ARG A 73 5.68 9.93 16.71
C ARG A 73 4.26 10.20 16.19
N LEU A 74 3.92 9.57 15.06
CA LEU A 74 2.61 9.69 14.43
C LEU A 74 1.70 8.56 14.90
N ALA A 75 0.68 8.92 15.68
CA ALA A 75 -0.39 8.00 16.04
C ALA A 75 -1.42 7.94 14.89
N VAL A 76 -1.29 6.95 14.02
CA VAL A 76 -2.19 6.75 12.88
C VAL A 76 -3.13 5.57 13.16
N PRO A 77 -4.47 5.72 13.01
CA PRO A 77 -5.36 4.58 13.13
C PRO A 77 -5.18 3.62 11.95
N LEU A 78 -5.38 2.33 12.18
CA LEU A 78 -5.17 1.28 11.16
C LEU A 78 -6.00 1.51 9.89
N SER A 79 -7.22 2.05 10.04
CA SER A 79 -8.09 2.40 8.91
C SER A 79 -7.49 3.47 8.00
N THR A 80 -6.87 4.50 8.57
CA THR A 80 -6.14 5.53 7.81
C THR A 80 -4.93 4.94 7.11
N LEU A 81 -4.21 4.02 7.76
CA LEU A 81 -3.06 3.34 7.16
C LEU A 81 -3.50 2.48 5.96
N CYS A 82 -4.59 1.72 6.11
CA CYS A 82 -5.14 0.90 5.02
C CYS A 82 -5.56 1.74 3.82
N ARG A 83 -6.33 2.81 4.04
CA ARG A 83 -6.74 3.72 2.96
C ARG A 83 -5.54 4.40 2.30
N THR A 84 -4.53 4.78 3.09
CA THR A 84 -3.32 5.41 2.55
C THR A 84 -2.53 4.44 1.66
N LEU A 85 -2.47 3.16 2.03
CA LEU A 85 -1.83 2.12 1.21
C LEU A 85 -2.61 1.86 -0.09
N GLU A 86 -3.94 1.91 -0.05
CA GLU A 86 -4.79 1.84 -1.25
C GLU A 86 -4.61 3.07 -2.16
N GLU A 87 -4.56 4.28 -1.59
CA GLU A 87 -4.24 5.52 -2.32
C GLU A 87 -2.86 5.50 -2.97
N MET A 88 -1.93 4.71 -2.43
CA MET A 88 -0.56 4.56 -2.92
C MET A 88 -0.40 3.37 -3.89
N ASP A 89 -1.49 2.72 -4.28
CA ASP A 89 -1.52 1.56 -5.18
C ASP A 89 -0.63 0.40 -4.69
N MET A 90 -0.71 0.09 -3.38
CA MET A 90 0.06 -0.99 -2.73
C MET A 90 -0.84 -2.22 -2.43
N PRO A 91 -1.16 -3.06 -3.44
CA PRO A 91 -2.02 -4.21 -3.26
C PRO A 91 -1.37 -5.32 -2.41
N LEU A 92 -2.21 -6.21 -1.89
CA LEU A 92 -1.76 -7.46 -1.27
C LEU A 92 -1.25 -8.41 -2.37
N LYS A 93 0.03 -8.76 -2.34
CA LYS A 93 0.66 -9.77 -3.21
C LYS A 93 0.87 -11.06 -2.41
N ILE A 94 0.89 -12.20 -3.10
CA ILE A 94 1.21 -13.50 -2.48
C ILE A 94 2.71 -13.52 -2.17
N LEU A 95 3.07 -13.80 -0.92
CA LEU A 95 4.47 -13.89 -0.51
C LEU A 95 5.04 -15.22 -0.98
N SER A 96 6.00 -15.18 -1.91
CA SER A 96 6.80 -16.36 -2.25
C SER A 96 7.93 -16.51 -1.23
N LYS A 97 7.71 -17.29 -0.18
CA LYS A 97 8.77 -17.62 0.78
C LYS A 97 9.61 -18.76 0.22
N ARG A 98 10.83 -18.45 -0.21
CA ARG A 98 11.83 -19.47 -0.54
C ARG A 98 12.39 -20.03 0.77
N ALA A 99 12.43 -21.35 0.93
CA ALA A 99 13.03 -21.96 2.10
C ALA A 99 14.51 -21.55 2.20
N CYS A 100 14.98 -21.17 3.39
CA CYS A 100 16.38 -20.73 3.58
C CYS A 100 17.38 -21.83 3.21
N GLU A 101 16.99 -23.08 3.35
CA GLU A 101 17.77 -24.27 2.97
C GLU A 101 17.80 -24.53 1.45
N ALA A 102 16.98 -23.84 0.66
CA ALA A 102 16.83 -24.09 -0.77
C ALA A 102 18.05 -23.63 -1.59
N SER A 103 19.05 -24.50 -1.69
CA SER A 103 20.21 -24.32 -2.56
C SER A 103 19.92 -24.77 -3.99
N LYS A 104 20.12 -23.86 -4.95
CA LYS A 104 19.97 -24.16 -6.38
C LYS A 104 21.00 -25.19 -6.83
N GLU A 105 22.24 -25.06 -6.37
CA GLU A 105 23.33 -25.97 -6.73
C GLU A 105 23.07 -27.42 -6.30
N LYS A 106 22.58 -27.62 -5.06
CA LYS A 106 22.22 -28.96 -4.57
C LYS A 106 21.08 -29.57 -5.37
N ARG A 107 20.08 -28.76 -5.73
CA ARG A 107 18.97 -29.19 -6.59
C ARG A 107 19.44 -29.58 -7.98
N ASP A 108 20.26 -28.75 -8.62
CA ASP A 108 20.75 -29.00 -9.97
C ASP A 108 21.61 -30.28 -10.01
N ARG A 109 22.43 -30.52 -8.98
CA ARG A 109 23.20 -31.77 -8.83
C ARG A 109 22.31 -32.98 -8.66
N PHE A 110 21.34 -32.92 -7.76
CA PHE A 110 20.39 -34.02 -7.54
C PHE A 110 19.57 -34.33 -8.80
N MET A 111 19.12 -33.28 -9.52
CA MET A 111 18.38 -33.45 -10.77
C MET A 111 19.25 -34.10 -11.85
N ALA A 112 20.54 -33.78 -11.92
CA ALA A 112 21.47 -34.42 -12.85
C ALA A 112 21.73 -35.90 -12.50
N GLU A 113 21.82 -36.23 -11.21
CA GLU A 113 21.99 -37.60 -10.73
C GLU A 113 20.76 -38.47 -11.02
N ILE A 114 19.55 -37.93 -10.85
CA ILE A 114 18.30 -38.68 -11.00
C ILE A 114 17.69 -38.63 -12.41
N TYR A 115 18.28 -37.84 -13.32
CA TYR A 115 17.71 -37.53 -14.63
C TYR A 115 17.37 -38.76 -15.48
N MET A 116 18.15 -39.83 -15.35
CA MET A 116 17.98 -41.07 -16.12
C MET A 116 17.09 -42.10 -15.42
N GLU A 117 16.71 -41.88 -14.16
CA GLU A 117 15.89 -42.83 -13.43
C GLU A 117 14.42 -42.72 -13.85
N PRO A 118 13.78 -43.84 -14.22
CA PRO A 118 12.37 -43.84 -14.59
C PRO A 118 11.49 -43.55 -13.35
N PRO A 119 10.38 -42.83 -13.52
CA PRO A 119 9.56 -42.36 -12.40
C PRO A 119 8.97 -43.49 -11.55
N GLU A 120 8.79 -44.69 -12.11
CA GLU A 120 8.28 -45.87 -11.40
C GLU A 120 9.24 -46.39 -10.32
N ARG A 121 10.52 -46.01 -10.36
CA ARG A 121 11.53 -46.38 -9.36
C ARG A 121 11.70 -45.33 -8.26
N LEU A 122 11.02 -44.20 -8.36
CA LEU A 122 11.14 -43.11 -7.41
C LEU A 122 10.07 -43.22 -6.35
N VAL A 123 10.48 -43.49 -5.11
CA VAL A 123 9.61 -43.47 -3.93
C VAL A 123 10.04 -42.31 -3.06
N PHE A 124 9.15 -41.35 -2.89
CA PHE A 124 9.36 -40.18 -2.03
C PHE A 124 8.66 -40.39 -0.69
N VAL A 125 9.40 -40.23 0.39
CA VAL A 125 8.87 -40.21 1.75
C VAL A 125 9.18 -38.82 2.31
N ASP A 126 8.15 -38.09 2.67
CA ASP A 126 8.27 -36.76 3.28
C ASP A 126 7.60 -36.77 4.65
N GLU A 127 8.34 -36.32 5.66
CA GLU A 127 7.84 -36.19 7.02
C GLU A 127 7.19 -34.82 7.18
N SER A 128 5.85 -34.78 7.07
CA SER A 128 5.10 -33.56 7.31
C SER A 128 4.97 -33.28 8.81
N ALA A 129 5.75 -32.33 9.32
CA ALA A 129 5.56 -31.80 10.67
C ALA A 129 4.41 -30.79 10.69
N VAL A 130 3.32 -31.11 11.41
CA VAL A 130 2.23 -30.16 11.66
C VAL A 130 2.62 -29.25 12.83
N ASN A 131 3.07 -28.05 12.51
CA ASN A 131 3.37 -27.05 13.53
C ASN A 131 2.26 -26.00 13.59
N MET A 132 1.42 -26.06 14.64
CA MET A 132 0.32 -25.12 14.85
C MET A 132 0.78 -23.70 15.22
N LEU A 133 2.07 -23.50 15.51
CA LEU A 133 2.65 -22.20 15.88
C LEU A 133 3.29 -21.48 14.69
N THR A 134 3.52 -22.15 13.55
CA THR A 134 4.10 -21.55 12.33
C THR A 134 3.00 -21.24 11.30
N GLY A 135 2.09 -20.35 11.67
CA GLY A 135 1.18 -19.70 10.72
C GLY A 135 1.95 -18.74 9.82
N ASN A 136 2.70 -19.26 8.84
CA ASN A 136 3.34 -18.41 7.83
C ASN A 136 2.27 -17.66 7.03
N ARG A 137 2.49 -16.36 6.80
CA ARG A 137 1.59 -15.55 5.98
C ARG A 137 1.75 -15.88 4.51
N SER A 138 0.63 -16.09 3.83
CA SER A 138 0.58 -16.32 2.38
C SER A 138 0.55 -15.02 1.57
N ARG A 139 0.26 -13.87 2.20
CA ARG A 139 0.12 -12.57 1.54
C ARG A 139 0.81 -11.46 2.32
N GLY A 140 1.39 -10.52 1.59
CA GLY A 140 2.10 -9.33 2.08
C GLY A 140 1.88 -8.17 1.13
N ARG A 141 2.37 -6.98 1.46
CA ARG A 141 2.22 -5.78 0.60
C ARG A 141 3.55 -5.48 -0.07
N ALA A 142 3.51 -5.18 -1.36
CA ALA A 142 4.68 -4.78 -2.11
C ALA A 142 4.33 -3.64 -3.06
N PRO A 143 5.24 -2.66 -3.25
CA PRO A 143 5.16 -1.75 -4.40
C PRO A 143 5.13 -2.53 -5.71
#